data_AF-A0A4Y2G991-F1
#
_entry.id   AF-A0A4Y2G991-F1
#
_cell.length_a   1.000
_cell.length_b   1.000
_cell.length_c   1.000
_cell.angle_alpha   90.00
_cell.angle_beta   90.00
_cell.angle_gamma   90.00
#
_symmetry.space_group_name_H-M   'P 1'
#
loop_
_entity.id
_entity.type
_entity.pdbx_description
1 polymer ?
#
loop_
_entity_poly.entity_id
_entity_poly.type
_entity_poly.pdbx_seq_one_letter_code
_entity_poly.pdbx_strand_id
1 'polypeptide(L)'
;MNSAEIQKFEDMVNIVVSTINSTINPFTSREDMLANISNGAYVTDAVQLDLTRAKILGEDAYEKYCKERLLEGNSIDIYSPINKQKLLTFSSIGKKSVSKEQVNQKIFKNATDLSARIIVLGQSTTLDMKIIMNYNLNMFPPVIANTYGSLVKNSESTLSRGILGLADSDITLNNLPSDSSIILDGMAVFQQMKNIPATFGELAFNLLVSLMCL
;
A
#
# COMPACT_ATOMS: atom_id res chain seq x y z
N MET A 1 28.33 -32.24 -20.56
CA MET A 1 27.08 -31.62 -20.08
C MET A 1 26.19 -32.76 -19.60
N ASN A 2 25.88 -32.80 -18.32
CA ASN A 2 25.18 -33.93 -17.70
C ASN A 2 23.67 -33.85 -18.00
N SER A 3 22.97 -34.98 -18.15
CA SER A 3 21.53 -35.01 -18.49
C SER A 3 20.69 -34.23 -17.47
N ALA A 4 21.07 -34.29 -16.19
CA ALA A 4 20.44 -33.51 -15.12
C ALA A 4 20.62 -31.99 -15.26
N GLU A 5 21.74 -31.53 -15.83
CA GLU A 5 21.97 -30.10 -16.06
C GLU A 5 21.10 -29.59 -17.23
N ILE A 6 20.97 -30.40 -18.27
CA ILE A 6 20.12 -30.09 -19.43
C ILE A 6 18.66 -29.98 -18.99
N GLN A 7 18.16 -30.94 -18.20
CA GLN A 7 16.80 -30.88 -17.66
C GLN A 7 16.54 -29.62 -16.85
N LYS A 8 17.49 -29.20 -16.00
CA LYS A 8 17.37 -27.98 -15.21
C LYS A 8 17.27 -26.73 -16.08
N PHE A 9 18.02 -26.67 -17.18
CA PHE A 9 17.90 -25.56 -18.13
C PHE A 9 16.57 -25.58 -18.87
N GLU A 10 16.07 -26.74 -19.27
CA GLU A 10 14.75 -26.88 -19.87
C GLU A 10 13.65 -26.42 -18.92
N ASP A 11 13.71 -26.81 -17.65
CA ASP A 11 12.75 -26.39 -16.63
C ASP A 11 12.78 -24.86 -16.43
N MET A 12 13.97 -24.25 -16.41
CA MET A 12 14.11 -22.79 -16.34
C MET A 12 13.53 -22.08 -17.56
N VAL A 13 13.76 -22.61 -18.76
CA VAL A 13 13.17 -22.08 -19.99
C VAL A 13 11.65 -22.21 -19.96
N ASN A 14 11.12 -23.35 -19.50
CA ASN A 14 9.68 -23.58 -19.36
C ASN A 14 9.03 -22.61 -18.36
N ILE A 15 9.72 -22.23 -17.28
CA ILE A 15 9.26 -21.20 -16.35
C ILE A 15 9.17 -19.83 -17.03
N VAL A 16 10.18 -19.44 -17.82
CA VAL A 16 10.16 -18.16 -18.55
C VAL A 16 9.04 -18.15 -19.58
N VAL A 17 8.91 -19.23 -20.36
CA VAL A 17 7.87 -19.36 -21.40
C VAL A 17 6.48 -19.35 -20.79
N SER A 18 6.25 -20.08 -19.70
CA SER A 18 4.95 -20.06 -18.99
C SER A 18 4.63 -18.69 -18.38
N THR A 19 5.62 -17.97 -17.88
CA THR A 19 5.45 -16.58 -17.39
C THR A 19 5.06 -15.63 -18.53
N ILE A 20 5.71 -15.72 -19.69
CA ILE A 20 5.37 -14.90 -20.86
C ILE A 20 3.98 -15.25 -21.40
N ASN A 21 3.63 -16.55 -21.44
CA ASN A 21 2.32 -17.00 -21.92
C ASN A 21 1.17 -16.70 -20.94
N SER A 22 1.45 -16.65 -19.63
CA SER A 22 0.46 -16.22 -18.62
C SER A 22 0.22 -14.71 -18.61
N THR A 23 1.06 -13.95 -19.31
CA THR A 23 0.96 -12.51 -19.49
C THR A 23 0.62 -12.18 -20.95
N ILE A 24 0.66 -10.91 -21.37
CA ILE A 24 0.50 -10.62 -22.80
C ILE A 24 1.77 -11.06 -23.53
N ASN A 25 1.60 -11.97 -24.49
CA ASN A 25 2.69 -12.39 -25.36
C ASN A 25 3.09 -11.21 -26.28
N PRO A 26 4.31 -10.68 -26.13
CA PRO A 26 4.77 -9.51 -26.88
C PRO A 26 5.01 -9.81 -28.36
N PHE A 27 5.03 -11.09 -28.75
CA PHE A 27 5.29 -11.54 -30.13
C PHE A 27 4.01 -11.85 -30.92
N THR A 28 2.84 -11.81 -30.27
CA THR A 28 1.53 -12.01 -30.93
C THR A 28 0.70 -10.73 -31.01
N SER A 29 1.16 -9.64 -30.40
CA SER A 29 0.44 -8.38 -30.28
C SER A 29 0.67 -7.49 -31.52
N ARG A 30 -0.36 -6.73 -31.91
CA ARG A 30 -0.37 -5.86 -33.10
C ARG A 30 0.82 -4.89 -33.08
N GLU A 31 1.52 -4.80 -34.21
CA GLU A 31 2.85 -4.20 -34.37
C GLU A 31 2.95 -2.71 -34.00
N ASP A 32 1.83 -1.99 -33.92
CA ASP A 32 1.83 -0.52 -33.80
C ASP A 32 1.47 0.01 -32.41
N MET A 33 1.10 -0.85 -31.44
CA MET A 33 0.67 -0.41 -30.11
C MET A 33 1.62 -0.90 -29.02
N LEU A 34 2.16 0.02 -28.24
CA LEU A 34 2.97 -0.33 -27.07
C LEU A 34 2.05 -0.90 -25.96
N ALA A 35 2.42 -2.05 -25.41
CA ALA A 35 1.68 -2.72 -24.35
C ALA A 35 2.60 -3.03 -23.16
N ASN A 36 2.04 -2.95 -21.95
CA ASN A 36 2.74 -3.40 -20.76
C ASN A 36 2.55 -4.92 -20.61
N ILE A 37 3.67 -5.65 -20.67
CA ILE A 37 3.68 -7.12 -20.65
C ILE A 37 3.01 -7.66 -19.38
N SER A 38 3.24 -7.05 -18.21
CA SER A 38 2.76 -7.55 -16.93
C SER A 38 1.26 -7.43 -16.71
N ASN A 39 0.60 -6.40 -17.26
CA ASN A 39 -0.82 -6.13 -17.02
C ASN A 39 -1.68 -6.15 -18.28
N GLY A 40 -1.05 -6.27 -19.45
CA GLY A 40 -1.70 -6.28 -20.75
C GLY A 40 -2.36 -4.98 -21.18
N ALA A 41 -2.12 -3.87 -20.47
CA ALA A 41 -2.68 -2.58 -20.80
C ALA A 41 -1.89 -1.91 -21.91
N TYR A 42 -2.61 -1.40 -22.91
CA TYR A 42 -2.05 -0.56 -23.96
C TYR A 42 -1.78 0.86 -23.45
N VAL A 43 -0.69 1.47 -23.90
CA VAL A 43 -0.44 2.90 -23.63
C VAL A 43 -1.38 3.80 -24.42
N THR A 44 -1.62 5.00 -23.89
CA THR A 44 -2.27 6.08 -24.64
C THR A 44 -1.31 6.65 -25.69
N ASP A 45 -1.86 7.21 -26.76
CA ASP A 45 -1.08 7.79 -27.87
C ASP A 45 -0.05 8.83 -27.41
N ALA A 46 -0.40 9.63 -26.38
CA ALA A 46 0.51 10.62 -25.79
C ALA A 46 1.73 9.97 -25.13
N VAL A 47 1.53 8.88 -24.39
CA VAL A 47 2.62 8.15 -23.72
C VAL A 47 3.46 7.39 -24.75
N GLN A 48 2.83 6.84 -25.80
CA GLN A 48 3.52 6.19 -26.89
C GLN A 48 4.45 7.16 -27.63
N LEU A 49 3.95 8.34 -27.97
CA LEU A 49 4.72 9.38 -28.65
C LEU A 49 5.93 9.83 -27.80
N ASP A 50 5.74 10.03 -26.50
CA ASP A 50 6.83 10.40 -25.58
C ASP A 50 7.88 9.29 -25.44
N LEU A 51 7.46 8.02 -25.34
CA LEU A 51 8.38 6.89 -25.24
C LEU A 51 9.18 6.68 -26.53
N THR A 52 8.55 6.79 -27.69
CA THR A 52 9.23 6.66 -28.99
C THR A 52 10.18 7.83 -29.27
N ARG A 53 9.82 9.05 -28.85
CA ARG A 53 10.64 10.25 -29.06
C ARG A 53 11.64 10.53 -27.95
N ALA A 54 11.63 9.77 -26.85
CA ALA A 54 12.50 10.00 -25.69
C ALA A 54 13.98 10.15 -26.07
N LYS A 55 14.47 9.32 -26.99
CA LYS A 55 15.85 9.39 -27.48
C LYS A 55 16.14 10.70 -28.23
N ILE A 56 15.27 11.05 -29.18
CA ILE A 56 15.41 12.26 -30.01
C ILE A 56 15.36 13.51 -29.13
N LEU A 57 14.44 13.55 -28.14
CA LEU A 57 14.33 14.65 -27.19
C LEU A 57 15.57 14.77 -26.27
N GLY A 58 16.22 13.64 -25.95
CA GLY A 58 17.48 13.63 -25.23
C GLY A 58 18.65 14.17 -26.06
N GLU A 59 18.70 13.79 -27.35
CA GLU A 59 19.71 14.29 -28.30
C GLU A 59 19.55 15.79 -28.55
N ASP A 60 18.32 16.28 -28.73
CA ASP A 60 18.02 17.71 -28.90
C ASP A 60 18.38 18.52 -27.63
N ALA A 61 18.08 17.98 -26.44
CA ALA A 61 18.49 18.61 -25.17
C ALA A 61 20.01 18.68 -25.01
N TYR A 62 20.73 17.67 -25.50
CA TYR A 62 22.20 17.64 -25.52
C TYR A 62 22.77 18.64 -26.53
N GLU A 63 22.23 18.68 -27.76
CA GLU A 63 22.69 19.62 -28.79
C GLU A 63 22.44 21.07 -28.36
N LYS A 64 21.28 21.34 -27.76
CA LYS A 64 20.95 22.63 -27.17
C LYS A 64 21.94 23.02 -26.07
N TYR A 65 22.27 22.09 -25.17
CA TYR A 65 23.29 22.31 -24.15
C TYR A 65 24.65 22.67 -24.77
N CYS A 66 25.09 21.94 -25.80
CA CYS A 66 26.35 22.21 -26.47
C CYS A 66 26.36 23.59 -27.15
N LYS A 67 25.27 23.97 -27.82
CA LYS A 67 25.17 25.28 -28.48
C LYS A 67 25.17 26.44 -27.47
N GLU A 68 24.30 26.39 -26.47
CA GLU A 68 24.09 27.47 -25.50
C GLU A 68 25.27 27.67 -24.55
N ARG A 69 26.11 26.64 -24.33
CA ARG A 69 27.17 26.67 -23.32
C ARG A 69 28.59 26.52 -23.83
N LEU A 70 28.79 25.88 -24.98
CA LEU A 70 30.15 25.66 -25.54
C LEU A 70 30.43 26.56 -26.73
N LEU A 71 29.41 26.95 -27.51
CA LEU A 71 29.58 27.66 -28.79
C LEU A 71 29.14 29.12 -28.73
N GLU A 72 27.99 29.41 -28.12
CA GLU A 72 27.52 30.78 -27.89
C GLU A 72 28.05 31.27 -26.54
N GLY A 73 28.94 32.27 -26.56
CA GLY A 73 29.74 32.69 -25.42
C GLY A 73 28.96 32.84 -24.11
N ASN A 74 29.20 31.90 -23.18
CA ASN A 74 28.98 31.96 -21.73
C ASN A 74 27.78 32.78 -21.24
N SER A 75 26.59 32.61 -21.82
CA SER A 75 25.37 33.20 -21.24
C SER A 75 24.93 32.48 -19.96
N ILE A 76 25.35 31.22 -19.77
CA ILE A 76 24.94 30.32 -18.68
C ILE A 76 26.17 29.52 -18.18
N ASP A 77 26.24 29.26 -16.88
CA ASP A 77 27.31 28.48 -16.24
C ASP A 77 27.41 27.04 -16.78
N ILE A 78 28.64 26.60 -17.05
CA ILE A 78 28.97 25.29 -17.60
C ILE A 78 28.55 24.16 -16.65
N TYR A 79 28.62 24.39 -15.33
CA TYR A 79 28.30 23.36 -14.32
C TYR A 79 26.81 23.17 -14.04
N SER A 80 25.94 23.99 -14.63
CA SER A 80 24.50 23.87 -14.39
C SER A 80 23.94 22.54 -14.96
N PRO A 81 23.01 21.85 -14.31
CA PRO A 81 22.46 20.61 -14.84
C PRO A 81 21.63 20.83 -16.11
N ILE A 82 21.50 19.80 -16.96
CA ILE A 82 20.51 19.80 -18.05
C ILE A 82 19.12 19.64 -17.43
N ASN A 83 18.17 20.47 -17.87
CA ASN A 83 16.80 20.42 -17.36
C ASN A 83 16.16 19.05 -17.64
N LYS A 84 15.55 18.47 -16.61
CA LYS A 84 14.87 17.17 -16.71
C LYS A 84 13.64 17.28 -17.63
N GLN A 85 13.63 16.48 -18.69
CA GLN A 85 12.48 16.35 -19.58
C GLN A 85 11.34 15.60 -18.86
N LYS A 86 10.14 16.18 -18.84
CA LYS A 86 8.95 15.62 -18.17
C LYS A 86 8.19 14.65 -19.08
N LEU A 87 8.87 13.58 -19.52
CA LEU A 87 8.28 12.57 -20.41
C LEU A 87 7.25 11.72 -19.66
N LEU A 88 6.13 11.45 -20.33
CA LEU A 88 5.13 10.52 -19.85
C LEU A 88 5.64 9.08 -20.02
N THR A 89 5.35 8.23 -19.04
CA THR A 89 5.78 6.81 -19.04
C THR A 89 4.61 5.89 -18.67
N PHE A 90 4.82 4.57 -18.64
CA PHE A 90 3.80 3.62 -18.18
C PHE A 90 3.27 3.91 -16.77
N SER A 91 4.05 4.58 -15.92
CA SER A 91 3.60 5.03 -14.60
C SER A 91 2.55 6.15 -14.65
N SER A 92 2.49 6.87 -15.77
CA SER A 92 1.53 7.96 -16.02
C SER A 92 0.14 7.46 -16.45
N ILE A 93 0.03 6.16 -16.80
CA ILE A 93 -1.23 5.52 -17.24
C ILE A 93 -2.06 5.03 -16.04
N GLY A 94 -1.42 4.87 -14.88
CA GLY A 94 -2.13 4.59 -13.63
C GLY A 94 -2.89 5.84 -13.18
N LYS A 95 -4.19 5.69 -12.86
CA LYS A 95 -4.89 6.65 -11.99
C LYS A 95 -3.96 6.97 -10.83
N LYS A 96 -3.67 8.26 -10.59
CA LYS A 96 -2.94 8.73 -9.41
C LYS A 96 -3.37 7.87 -8.24
N SER A 97 -2.45 7.07 -7.69
CA SER A 97 -2.76 6.29 -6.50
C SER A 97 -3.25 7.30 -5.50
N VAL A 98 -4.55 7.20 -5.18
CA VAL A 98 -5.14 8.01 -4.13
C VAL A 98 -4.26 7.68 -2.93
N SER A 99 -3.58 8.70 -2.39
CA SER A 99 -2.66 8.51 -1.27
C SER A 99 -3.35 7.69 -0.18
N LYS A 100 -2.59 6.83 0.53
CA LYS A 100 -3.18 5.99 1.59
C LYS A 100 -3.99 6.84 2.58
N GLU A 101 -3.57 8.08 2.83
CA GLU A 101 -4.33 9.04 3.65
C GLU A 101 -5.69 9.40 3.05
N GLN A 102 -5.76 9.72 1.75
CA GLN A 102 -7.03 10.06 1.09
C GLN A 102 -7.99 8.87 0.99
N VAL A 103 -7.45 7.65 0.87
CA VAL A 103 -8.22 6.41 0.92
C VAL A 103 -8.79 6.19 2.32
N ASN A 104 -7.96 6.28 3.36
CA ASN A 104 -8.40 6.14 4.75
C ASN A 104 -9.43 7.21 5.15
N GLN A 105 -9.26 8.45 4.69
CA GLN A 105 -10.24 9.52 4.89
C GLN A 105 -11.59 9.20 4.24
N LYS A 106 -11.61 8.59 3.04
CA LYS A 106 -12.86 8.16 2.41
C LYS A 106 -13.53 7.02 3.16
N ILE A 107 -12.76 6.05 3.66
CA ILE A 107 -13.29 4.95 4.49
C ILE A 107 -13.91 5.52 5.78
N PHE A 108 -13.20 6.41 6.47
CA PHE A 108 -13.67 7.03 7.70
C PHE A 108 -14.94 7.85 7.49
N LYS A 109 -15.02 8.62 6.39
CA LYS A 109 -16.23 9.37 6.01
C LYS A 109 -17.42 8.46 5.74
N ASN A 110 -17.23 7.37 5.00
CA ASN A 110 -18.32 6.43 4.73
C ASN A 110 -18.82 5.73 6.00
N ALA A 111 -17.92 5.37 6.92
CA ALA A 111 -18.30 4.75 8.19
C ALA A 111 -19.08 5.72 9.08
N THR A 112 -18.61 6.97 9.19
CA THR A 112 -19.30 8.02 9.97
C THR A 112 -20.66 8.39 9.37
N ASP A 113 -20.78 8.48 8.05
CA ASP A 113 -22.05 8.70 7.36
C ASP A 113 -23.04 7.56 7.58
N LEU A 114 -22.58 6.30 7.60
CA LEU A 114 -23.42 5.14 7.90
C LEU A 114 -23.91 5.17 9.35
N SER A 115 -23.01 5.42 10.31
CA SER A 115 -23.35 5.54 11.73
C SER A 115 -24.37 6.66 11.96
N ALA A 116 -24.20 7.81 11.31
CA ALA A 116 -25.15 8.92 11.39
C ALA A 116 -26.54 8.54 10.86
N ARG A 117 -26.61 7.84 9.73
CA ARG A 117 -27.89 7.34 9.17
C ARG A 117 -28.58 6.35 10.11
N ILE A 118 -27.83 5.46 10.74
CA ILE A 118 -28.38 4.48 11.70
C ILE A 118 -28.94 5.18 12.94
N ILE A 119 -28.25 6.20 13.47
CA ILE A 119 -28.74 7.00 14.60
C ILE A 119 -30.07 7.67 14.25
N VAL A 120 -30.17 8.28 13.07
CA VAL A 120 -31.40 8.92 12.61
C VAL A 120 -32.53 7.88 12.41
N LEU A 121 -32.23 6.73 11.83
CA LEU A 121 -33.21 5.65 11.64
C LEU A 121 -33.69 5.06 12.98
N GLY A 122 -32.79 4.90 13.95
CA GLY A 122 -33.10 4.41 15.30
C GLY A 122 -33.99 5.34 16.11
N GLN A 123 -34.08 6.63 15.76
CA GLN A 123 -35.06 7.55 16.36
C GLN A 123 -36.49 7.30 15.86
N SER A 124 -36.64 6.72 14.66
CA SER A 124 -37.91 6.50 13.97
C SER A 124 -38.40 5.05 13.98
N THR A 125 -37.58 4.11 14.47
CA THR A 125 -37.85 2.67 14.46
C THR A 125 -37.66 2.09 15.86
N THR A 126 -38.34 0.98 16.19
CA THR A 126 -38.21 0.26 17.48
C THR A 126 -36.92 -0.56 17.58
N LEU A 127 -35.84 -0.09 16.95
CA LEU A 127 -34.55 -0.77 16.94
C LEU A 127 -33.76 -0.40 18.20
N ASP A 128 -33.29 -1.40 18.94
CA ASP A 128 -32.44 -1.18 20.10
C ASP A 128 -31.05 -0.75 19.65
N MET A 129 -30.84 0.57 19.67
CA MET A 129 -29.58 1.21 19.30
C MET A 129 -28.39 0.72 20.15
N LYS A 130 -28.64 0.24 21.37
CA LYS A 130 -27.59 -0.28 22.25
C LYS A 130 -26.99 -1.58 21.70
N ILE A 131 -27.83 -2.42 21.09
CA ILE A 131 -27.39 -3.67 20.46
C ILE A 131 -26.63 -3.34 19.17
N ILE A 132 -27.16 -2.46 18.33
CA ILE A 132 -26.55 -2.13 17.03
C ILE A 132 -25.17 -1.50 17.19
N MET A 133 -25.00 -0.60 18.16
CA MET A 133 -23.73 0.08 18.42
C MET A 133 -22.68 -0.79 19.12
N ASN A 134 -23.07 -1.94 19.66
CA ASN A 134 -22.13 -2.91 20.24
C ASN A 134 -21.41 -3.74 19.17
N TYR A 135 -21.91 -3.78 17.93
CA TYR A 135 -21.31 -4.55 16.85
C TYR A 135 -20.70 -3.64 15.77
N ASN A 136 -19.59 -4.09 15.17
CA ASN A 136 -19.03 -3.39 14.02
C ASN A 136 -20.00 -3.49 12.84
N LEU A 137 -20.41 -2.35 12.31
CA LEU A 137 -21.35 -2.26 11.17
C LEU A 137 -20.71 -2.69 9.84
N ASN A 138 -19.38 -2.79 9.82
CA ASN A 138 -18.62 -3.33 8.70
C ASN A 138 -18.33 -4.81 8.96
N MET A 139 -18.33 -5.63 7.91
CA MET A 139 -17.97 -7.07 7.98
C MET A 139 -16.63 -7.32 8.68
N PHE A 140 -15.71 -6.33 8.61
CA PHE A 140 -14.45 -6.32 9.34
C PHE A 140 -14.13 -4.88 9.79
N PRO A 141 -13.46 -4.68 10.95
CA PRO A 141 -12.94 -3.38 11.37
C PRO A 141 -12.05 -2.74 10.29
N PRO A 142 -12.12 -1.41 10.07
CA PRO A 142 -11.32 -0.72 9.06
C PRO A 142 -9.80 -0.88 9.23
N VAL A 143 -9.35 -1.20 10.45
CA VAL A 143 -7.94 -1.46 10.78
C VAL A 143 -7.43 -2.76 10.12
N ILE A 144 -8.31 -3.74 9.91
CA ILE A 144 -7.95 -5.07 9.37
C ILE A 144 -8.57 -5.34 8.00
N ALA A 145 -9.42 -4.44 7.50
CA ALA A 145 -10.12 -4.53 6.24
C ALA A 145 -9.46 -3.67 5.15
N ASN A 146 -9.46 -4.16 3.92
CA ASN A 146 -9.13 -3.33 2.76
C ASN A 146 -10.30 -2.41 2.39
N THR A 147 -10.04 -1.49 1.47
CA THR A 147 -11.01 -0.53 0.93
C THR A 147 -12.27 -1.14 0.32
N TYR A 148 -12.23 -2.43 0.01
CA TYR A 148 -13.30 -3.19 -0.62
C TYR A 148 -14.06 -4.07 0.38
N GLY A 149 -13.77 -3.95 1.68
CA GLY A 149 -14.47 -4.68 2.74
C GLY A 149 -14.00 -6.13 2.94
N SER A 150 -12.86 -6.52 2.37
CA SER A 150 -12.24 -7.84 2.60
C SER A 150 -10.95 -7.71 3.41
N LEU A 151 -10.56 -8.73 4.18
CA LEU A 151 -9.33 -8.71 5.00
C LEU A 151 -8.07 -8.36 4.18
N VAL A 152 -7.17 -7.56 4.77
CA VAL A 152 -5.86 -7.25 4.20
C VAL A 152 -5.01 -8.54 4.14
N LYS A 153 -4.41 -8.88 2.99
CA LYS A 153 -3.59 -10.09 2.82
C LYS A 153 -2.14 -9.92 3.33
N ASN A 154 -1.92 -9.18 4.41
CA ASN A 154 -0.60 -9.08 5.05
C ASN A 154 -0.47 -10.14 6.17
N SER A 155 0.76 -10.43 6.59
CA SER A 155 1.08 -11.41 7.64
C SER A 155 0.39 -11.14 8.99
N GLU A 156 -0.04 -9.90 9.25
CA GLU A 156 -0.83 -9.48 10.42
C GLU A 156 -2.28 -10.02 10.41
N SER A 157 -2.81 -10.39 9.24
CA SER A 157 -4.16 -10.97 9.12
C SER A 157 -4.29 -12.39 9.68
N THR A 158 -3.17 -13.09 9.88
CA THR A 158 -3.14 -14.42 10.52
C THR A 158 -3.49 -14.32 12.01
N LEU A 159 -2.99 -13.28 12.69
CA LEU A 159 -3.31 -13.01 14.09
C LEU A 159 -4.79 -12.62 14.26
N SER A 160 -5.28 -11.77 13.34
CA SER A 160 -6.69 -11.37 13.28
C SER A 160 -7.62 -12.56 13.07
N ARG A 161 -7.22 -13.55 12.23
CA ARG A 161 -7.97 -14.80 12.06
C ARG A 161 -8.07 -15.59 13.36
N GLY A 162 -6.99 -15.65 14.14
CA GLY A 162 -6.97 -16.31 15.45
C GLY A 162 -7.88 -15.63 16.47
N ILE A 163 -7.86 -14.30 16.54
CA ILE A 163 -8.68 -13.52 17.48
C ILE A 163 -10.17 -13.56 17.08
N LEU A 164 -10.49 -13.39 15.79
CA LEU A 164 -11.87 -13.46 15.30
C LEU A 164 -12.46 -14.87 15.39
N GLY A 165 -11.65 -15.93 15.28
CA GLY A 165 -12.08 -17.31 15.49
C GLY A 165 -12.45 -17.64 16.95
N LEU A 166 -12.13 -16.77 17.89
CA LEU A 166 -12.43 -16.92 19.33
C LEU A 166 -13.58 -16.01 19.79
N ALA A 167 -14.11 -15.16 18.91
CA ALA A 167 -15.05 -14.08 19.23
C ALA A 167 -16.52 -14.52 19.40
N ASP A 168 -16.80 -15.82 19.55
CA ASP A 168 -18.14 -16.33 19.87
C ASP A 168 -18.46 -16.29 21.38
N SER A 169 -17.58 -15.73 22.20
CA SER A 169 -17.81 -15.57 23.64
C SER A 169 -17.61 -14.12 24.05
N ASP A 170 -18.61 -13.57 24.73
CA ASP A 170 -18.50 -12.31 25.47
C ASP A 170 -17.39 -12.46 26.51
N ILE A 171 -16.17 -12.06 26.15
CA ILE A 171 -15.02 -12.10 27.05
C ILE A 171 -15.13 -10.89 28.01
N THR A 172 -16.08 -10.96 28.94
CA THR A 172 -15.92 -10.27 30.23
C THR A 172 -14.88 -11.05 31.04
N LEU A 173 -13.64 -10.56 31.05
CA LEU A 173 -12.50 -11.12 31.80
C LEU A 173 -12.72 -10.97 33.31
N ASN A 174 -13.63 -11.75 33.87
CA ASN A 174 -13.86 -11.74 35.31
C ASN A 174 -12.93 -12.71 36.07
N ASN A 175 -12.31 -13.69 35.38
CA ASN A 175 -11.31 -14.59 35.97
C ASN A 175 -10.29 -15.04 34.91
N LEU A 176 -9.04 -14.59 35.01
CA LEU A 176 -7.93 -15.15 34.22
C LEU A 176 -7.57 -16.54 34.77
N PRO A 177 -7.48 -17.59 33.95
CA PRO A 177 -6.90 -18.86 34.36
C PRO A 177 -5.41 -18.68 34.68
N SER A 178 -4.91 -19.38 35.70
CA SER A 178 -3.54 -19.21 36.23
C SER A 178 -2.41 -19.51 35.23
N ASP A 179 -2.72 -20.14 34.09
CA ASP A 179 -1.79 -20.45 32.99
C ASP A 179 -2.06 -19.58 31.74
N SER A 180 -2.45 -18.32 31.92
CA SER A 180 -2.67 -17.38 30.81
C SER A 180 -1.50 -16.43 30.60
N SER A 181 -1.09 -16.27 29.35
CA SER A 181 -0.13 -15.27 28.94
C SER A 181 -0.86 -14.01 28.51
N ILE A 182 -0.58 -12.87 29.16
CA ILE A 182 -1.15 -11.58 28.81
C ILE A 182 -0.24 -10.92 27.78
N ILE A 183 -0.81 -10.60 26.62
CA ILE A 183 -0.13 -9.80 25.58
C ILE A 183 -0.58 -8.36 25.76
N LEU A 184 0.37 -7.48 26.05
CA LEU A 184 0.12 -6.05 26.24
C LEU A 184 0.74 -5.26 25.08
N ASP A 185 -0.02 -4.32 24.53
CA ASP A 185 0.50 -3.36 23.58
C ASP A 185 1.30 -2.28 24.33
N GLY A 186 2.63 -2.42 24.32
CA GLY A 186 3.54 -1.46 24.96
C GLY A 186 3.41 -0.04 24.40
N MET A 187 3.00 0.13 23.14
CA MET A 187 2.81 1.45 22.54
C MET A 187 1.56 2.14 23.09
N ALA A 188 0.50 1.38 23.35
CA ALA A 188 -0.70 1.92 24.00
C ALA A 188 -0.41 2.38 25.44
N VAL A 189 0.38 1.61 26.20
CA VAL A 189 0.80 1.99 27.56
C VAL A 189 1.69 3.22 27.55
N PHE A 190 2.63 3.29 26.60
CA PHE A 190 3.49 4.45 26.40
C PHE A 190 2.66 5.72 26.08
N GLN A 191 1.65 5.62 25.23
CA GLN A 191 0.78 6.75 24.87
C GLN A 191 -0.11 7.24 26.03
N GLN A 192 -0.37 6.40 27.03
CA GLN A 192 -1.10 6.80 28.24
C GLN A 192 -0.21 7.57 29.24
N MET A 193 1.11 7.54 29.08
CA MET A 193 2.03 8.27 29.95
C MET A 193 1.90 9.78 29.69
N LYS A 194 1.43 10.52 30.70
CA LYS A 194 1.29 11.97 30.64
C LYS A 194 2.63 12.71 30.72
N ASN A 195 3.62 12.11 31.38
CA ASN A 195 4.96 12.67 31.58
C ASN A 195 6.00 11.72 31.01
N ILE A 196 6.68 12.13 29.94
CA ILE A 196 7.75 11.36 29.31
C ILE A 196 9.07 11.76 29.98
N PRO A 197 9.79 10.84 30.65
CA PRO A 197 11.06 11.12 31.30
C PRO A 197 12.16 11.51 30.29
N ALA A 198 13.16 12.27 30.75
CA ALA A 198 14.25 12.75 29.91
C ALA A 198 15.26 11.64 29.55
N THR A 199 15.30 10.55 30.32
CA THR A 199 16.22 9.44 30.10
C THR A 199 15.48 8.17 29.71
N PHE A 200 16.09 7.39 28.80
CA PHE A 200 15.55 6.09 28.38
C PHE A 200 15.44 5.09 29.54
N GLY A 201 16.35 5.18 30.52
CA GLY A 201 16.34 4.33 31.72
C GLY A 201 15.12 4.58 32.60
N GLU A 202 14.80 5.85 32.90
CA GLU A 202 13.61 6.20 33.67
C GLU A 202 12.31 5.89 32.90
N LEU A 203 12.32 6.06 31.58
CA LEU A 203 11.20 5.66 30.73
C LEU A 203 10.93 4.16 30.85
N ALA A 204 11.95 3.33 30.66
CA ALA A 204 11.82 1.89 30.76
C ALA A 204 11.35 1.44 32.15
N PHE A 205 11.88 2.08 33.21
CA PHE A 205 11.48 1.79 34.57
C PHE A 205 10.01 2.16 34.84
N ASN A 206 9.59 3.37 34.44
CA ASN A 206 8.21 3.82 34.63
C ASN A 206 7.21 2.99 33.83
N LEU A 207 7.60 2.56 32.62
CA LEU A 207 6.79 1.69 31.77
C LEU A 207 6.66 0.29 32.38
N LEU A 208 7.75 -0.28 32.89
CA LEU A 208 7.74 -1.56 33.61
C LEU A 208 6.87 -1.51 34.88
N VAL A 209 7.00 -0.45 35.69
CA VAL A 209 6.17 -0.25 36.89
C VAL A 209 4.69 -0.15 36.52
N SER A 210 4.36 0.59 35.45
CA SER A 210 2.97 0.72 34.98
C SER A 210 2.39 -0.62 34.52
N LEU A 211 3.20 -1.50 33.93
CA LEU A 211 2.79 -2.84 33.51
C LEU A 211 2.64 -3.82 34.69
N MET A 212 3.42 -3.65 35.76
CA MET A 212 3.35 -4.52 36.95
C MET A 212 2.21 -4.18 37.91
N CYS A 213 1.71 -2.95 37.88
CA CYS A 213 0.58 -2.50 38.70
C CYS A 213 -0.79 -2.66 38.01
N LEU A 214 -0.82 -3.34 36.86
CA LEU A 214 -2.01 -3.56 36.03
C LEU A 214 -2.78 -4.82 36.43
#